data_AF-Q94FW9-F1
#
_entry.id   AF-Q94FW9-F1
#
_cell.length_a   1.000
_cell.length_b   1.000
_cell.length_c   1.000
_cell.angle_alpha   90.00
_cell.angle_beta   90.00
_cell.angle_gamma   90.00
#
_symmetry.space_group_name_H-M   'P 1'
#
loop_
_entity.id
_entity.type
_entity.pdbx_description
1 polymer ?
#
loop_
_entity_poly.entity_id
_entity_poly.type
_entity_poly.pdbx_seq_one_letter_code
_entity_poly.pdbx_strand_id
1 'polypeptide(L)'
;HEAEAPPVAKWEPSVEGYLRFLVDSKLVFQTLEDIVERAAVPWYAEFRNTGLERSEALKKDLEWFRQQGHTIPEPSPPGTTYASLLEELSEKDPQAFICHFYNVYFAHTAGGRMIGKKVSEKILNKKELEFYKWEGNLSQLLQNVRNKLNEVASSWSREEKDHCLEETEKSFAYSGGLLRHIFT
;
A
#
# COMPACT_ATOMS: atom_id res chain seq x y z
N HIS A 1 -2.25 -15.10 18.30
CA HIS A 1 -3.54 -15.19 17.60
C HIS A 1 -3.91 -13.80 17.10
N GLU A 2 -3.48 -13.44 15.90
CA GLU A 2 -4.02 -12.25 15.24
C GLU A 2 -5.44 -12.58 14.77
N ALA A 3 -6.40 -11.73 15.14
CA ALA A 3 -7.76 -11.87 14.66
C ALA A 3 -7.76 -11.63 13.14
N GLU A 4 -8.08 -12.67 12.38
CA GLU A 4 -8.41 -12.56 10.96
C GLU A 4 -9.53 -11.52 10.80
N ALA A 5 -9.45 -10.72 9.73
CA ALA A 5 -10.52 -9.76 9.43
C ALA A 5 -11.86 -10.50 9.34
N PRO A 6 -12.96 -9.96 9.90
CA PRO A 6 -14.25 -10.62 9.87
C PRO A 6 -14.69 -10.94 8.42
N PRO A 7 -15.57 -11.93 8.20
CA PRO A 7 -16.10 -12.20 6.87
C PRO A 7 -16.70 -10.94 6.24
N VAL A 8 -16.50 -10.71 4.95
CA VAL A 8 -16.91 -9.50 4.21
C VAL A 8 -18.38 -9.10 4.46
N ALA A 9 -19.27 -10.10 4.64
CA ALA A 9 -20.69 -9.89 4.93
C ALA A 9 -20.96 -9.18 6.27
N LYS A 10 -20.05 -9.27 7.24
CA LYS A 10 -20.14 -8.68 8.58
C LYS A 10 -19.42 -7.33 8.71
N TRP A 11 -18.88 -6.79 7.62
CA TRP A 11 -18.18 -5.51 7.68
C TRP A 11 -19.16 -4.37 7.93
N GLU A 12 -18.87 -3.60 8.98
CA GLU A 12 -19.57 -2.36 9.34
C GLU A 12 -18.56 -1.19 9.28
N PRO A 13 -18.14 -0.78 8.06
CA PRO A 13 -17.22 0.33 7.92
C PRO A 13 -17.89 1.65 8.26
N SER A 14 -17.10 2.58 8.79
CA SER A 14 -17.49 3.98 8.99
C SER A 14 -16.64 4.90 8.11
N VAL A 15 -17.15 6.09 7.81
CA VAL A 15 -16.35 7.10 7.06
C VAL A 15 -15.11 7.51 7.85
N GLU A 16 -15.22 7.63 9.17
CA GLU A 16 -14.09 7.99 10.05
C GLU A 16 -12.98 6.92 10.03
N GLY A 17 -13.36 5.65 10.20
CA GLY A 17 -12.42 4.52 10.14
C GLY A 17 -11.78 4.40 8.76
N TYR A 18 -12.56 4.62 7.70
CA TYR A 18 -12.03 4.60 6.35
C TYR A 18 -11.08 5.77 6.06
N LEU A 19 -11.36 6.97 6.59
CA LEU A 19 -10.44 8.11 6.47
C LEU A 19 -9.11 7.85 7.17
N ARG A 20 -9.11 7.23 8.36
CA ARG A 20 -7.87 6.78 9.03
C ARG A 20 -7.07 5.83 8.14
N PHE A 21 -7.75 4.83 7.56
CA PHE A 21 -7.12 3.91 6.60
C PHE A 21 -6.52 4.62 5.39
N LEU A 22 -7.24 5.57 4.78
CA LEU A 22 -6.77 6.30 3.60
C LEU A 22 -5.57 7.21 3.92
N VAL A 23 -5.58 7.89 5.06
CA VAL A 23 -4.48 8.75 5.51
C VAL A 23 -3.21 7.92 5.77
N ASP A 24 -3.33 6.83 6.52
CA ASP A 24 -2.19 5.97 6.81
C ASP A 24 -1.66 5.28 5.55
N SER A 25 -2.56 4.82 4.67
CA SER A 25 -2.18 4.28 3.36
C SER A 25 -1.44 5.33 2.53
N LYS A 26 -1.89 6.58 2.54
CA LYS A 26 -1.23 7.66 1.79
C LYS A 26 0.19 7.86 2.30
N LEU A 27 0.39 7.88 3.63
CA LEU A 27 1.72 8.01 4.20
C LEU A 27 2.63 6.86 3.77
N VAL A 28 2.15 5.62 3.79
CA VAL A 28 2.93 4.44 3.36
C VAL A 28 3.27 4.50 1.87
N PHE A 29 2.31 4.78 0.99
CA PHE A 29 2.60 4.91 -0.44
C PHE A 29 3.55 6.06 -0.74
N GLN A 30 3.36 7.23 -0.10
CA GLN A 30 4.29 8.35 -0.23
C GLN A 30 5.71 7.94 0.19
N THR A 31 5.84 7.20 1.29
CA THR A 31 7.15 6.73 1.79
C THR A 31 7.82 5.81 0.77
N LEU A 32 7.08 4.85 0.22
CA LEU A 32 7.59 3.96 -0.84
C LEU A 32 8.05 4.76 -2.07
N GLU A 33 7.25 5.74 -2.50
CA GLU A 33 7.53 6.63 -3.63
C GLU A 33 8.77 7.49 -3.37
N ASP A 34 8.90 8.08 -2.19
CA ASP A 34 10.05 8.92 -1.80
C ASP A 34 11.35 8.11 -1.68
N ILE A 35 11.28 6.87 -1.21
CA ILE A 35 12.43 5.95 -1.13
C ILE A 35 12.95 5.63 -2.54
N VAL A 36 12.07 5.23 -3.46
CA VAL A 36 12.49 4.91 -4.83
C VAL A 36 12.92 6.15 -5.60
N GLU A 37 12.37 7.32 -5.28
CA GLU A 37 12.81 8.59 -5.85
C GLU A 37 14.21 8.98 -5.34
N ARG A 38 14.51 8.84 -4.05
CA ARG A 38 15.88 9.06 -3.52
C ARG A 38 16.89 8.07 -4.11
N ALA A 39 16.47 6.83 -4.33
CA ALA A 39 17.27 5.71 -4.86
C ALA A 39 18.66 5.57 -4.21
N ALA A 40 18.70 5.51 -2.87
CA ALA A 40 19.94 5.29 -2.13
C ALA A 40 20.61 3.93 -2.46
N VAL A 41 19.83 2.96 -2.94
CA VAL A 41 20.30 1.68 -3.47
C VAL A 41 20.21 1.71 -5.01
N PRO A 42 21.25 1.27 -5.75
CA PRO A 42 21.36 1.49 -7.20
C PRO A 42 20.13 1.10 -8.03
N TRP A 43 19.44 0.03 -7.64
CA TRP A 43 18.32 -0.52 -8.38
C TRP A 43 16.94 0.00 -7.93
N TYR A 44 16.86 0.84 -6.90
CA TYR A 44 15.59 1.47 -6.51
C TYR A 44 15.03 2.38 -7.60
N ALA A 45 15.90 3.03 -8.37
CA ALA A 45 15.50 3.91 -9.46
C ALA A 45 14.68 3.18 -10.54
N GLU A 46 14.83 1.86 -10.68
CA GLU A 46 14.03 1.04 -11.60
C GLU A 46 12.53 1.06 -11.22
N PHE A 47 12.21 1.28 -9.95
CA PHE A 47 10.84 1.28 -9.45
C PHE A 47 10.18 2.67 -9.42
N ARG A 48 10.80 3.67 -10.06
CA ARG A 48 10.17 4.98 -10.29
C ARG A 48 9.19 4.91 -11.46
N ASN A 49 8.12 5.71 -11.40
CA ASN A 49 7.18 5.93 -12.49
C ASN A 49 6.63 4.62 -13.09
N THR A 50 6.28 3.67 -12.23
CA THR A 50 5.73 2.36 -12.59
C THR A 50 4.28 2.45 -13.07
N GLY A 51 3.59 3.55 -12.76
CA GLY A 51 2.15 3.70 -12.93
C GLY A 51 1.34 3.09 -11.78
N LEU A 52 2.00 2.47 -10.79
CA LEU A 52 1.34 1.90 -9.62
C LEU A 52 1.27 2.87 -8.43
N GLU A 53 2.00 3.98 -8.47
CA GLU A 53 2.06 5.03 -7.43
C GLU A 53 0.67 5.49 -7.02
N ARG A 54 0.42 5.66 -5.72
CA ARG A 54 -0.94 5.89 -5.16
C ARG A 54 -1.04 7.16 -4.33
N SER A 55 0.06 7.79 -3.92
CA SER A 55 0.05 8.94 -3.02
C SER A 55 -0.81 10.10 -3.55
N GLU A 56 -0.67 10.44 -4.83
CA GLU A 56 -1.42 11.52 -5.48
C GLU A 56 -2.90 11.16 -5.72
N ALA A 57 -3.21 9.89 -5.99
CA ALA A 57 -4.59 9.43 -6.07
C ALA A 57 -5.29 9.55 -4.70
N LEU A 58 -4.62 9.11 -3.64
CA LEU A 58 -5.13 9.23 -2.26
C LEU A 58 -5.29 10.69 -1.84
N LYS A 59 -4.36 11.57 -2.22
CA LYS A 59 -4.48 13.02 -1.98
C LYS A 59 -5.75 13.61 -2.62
N LYS A 60 -6.08 13.22 -3.85
CA LYS A 60 -7.32 13.64 -4.53
C LYS A 60 -8.56 13.14 -3.78
N ASP A 61 -8.55 11.89 -3.33
CA ASP A 61 -9.67 11.32 -2.59
C ASP A 61 -9.87 11.98 -1.22
N LEU A 62 -8.79 12.23 -0.47
CA LEU A 62 -8.86 12.93 0.82
C LEU A 62 -9.36 14.37 0.64
N GLU A 63 -8.93 15.06 -0.43
CA GLU A 63 -9.47 16.38 -0.77
C GLU A 63 -10.97 16.31 -1.09
N TRP A 64 -11.41 15.28 -1.81
CA TRP A 64 -12.83 15.07 -2.06
C TRP A 64 -13.62 14.89 -0.76
N PHE A 65 -13.14 14.08 0.19
CA PHE A 65 -13.77 13.94 1.51
C PHE A 65 -13.82 15.27 2.28
N ARG A 66 -12.76 16.07 2.21
CA ARG A 66 -12.72 17.41 2.82
C ARG A 66 -13.80 18.32 2.24
N GLN A 67 -14.02 18.27 0.92
CA GLN A 67 -15.08 19.03 0.24
C GLN A 67 -16.49 18.54 0.61
N GLN A 68 -16.65 17.28 1.04
CA GLN A 68 -17.91 16.77 1.60
C GLN A 68 -18.13 17.18 3.07
N GLY A 69 -17.20 17.92 3.68
CA GLY A 69 -17.30 18.40 5.06
C GLY A 69 -16.72 17.46 6.11
N HIS A 70 -15.96 16.43 5.71
CA HIS A 70 -15.26 15.56 6.67
C HIS A 70 -13.94 16.17 7.12
N THR A 71 -13.61 15.99 8.40
CA THR A 71 -12.28 16.27 8.94
C THR A 71 -11.34 15.13 8.54
N ILE A 72 -10.21 15.48 7.93
CA ILE A 72 -9.15 14.51 7.61
C ILE A 72 -8.27 14.35 8.86
N PRO A 73 -8.14 13.14 9.42
CA PRO A 73 -7.31 12.91 10.60
C PRO A 73 -5.82 13.01 10.25
N GLU A 74 -4.99 13.21 11.26
CA GLU A 74 -3.54 13.03 11.14
C GLU A 74 -3.19 11.53 11.02
N PRO A 75 -2.02 11.19 10.45
CA PRO A 75 -1.53 9.82 10.42
C PRO A 75 -1.48 9.20 11.81
N SER A 76 -1.92 7.96 11.91
CA SER A 76 -2.03 7.23 13.17
C SER A 76 -0.82 6.32 13.40
N PRO A 77 -0.63 5.75 14.62
CA PRO A 77 0.53 4.95 14.92
C PRO A 77 0.77 3.77 13.95
N PRO A 78 -0.24 2.99 13.51
CA PRO A 78 -0.07 2.03 12.42
C PRO A 78 0.61 2.59 11.16
N GLY A 79 0.12 3.72 10.63
CA GLY A 79 0.71 4.37 9.46
C GLY A 79 2.15 4.85 9.70
N THR A 80 2.39 5.59 10.78
CA THR A 80 3.72 6.16 11.07
C THR A 80 4.75 5.08 11.39
N THR A 81 4.35 4.02 12.10
CA THR A 81 5.24 2.88 12.42
C THR A 81 5.62 2.13 11.15
N TYR A 82 4.66 1.93 10.23
CA TYR A 82 4.98 1.25 8.98
C TYR A 82 5.89 2.09 8.08
N ALA A 83 5.60 3.38 7.92
CA ALA A 83 6.47 4.29 7.18
C ALA A 83 7.91 4.31 7.75
N SER A 84 8.05 4.37 9.07
CA SER A 84 9.36 4.37 9.73
C SER A 84 10.13 3.06 9.50
N LEU A 85 9.43 1.91 9.52
CA LEU A 85 10.03 0.62 9.17
C LEU A 85 10.52 0.62 7.72
N LEU A 86 9.72 1.11 6.78
CA LEU A 86 10.09 1.12 5.36
C LEU A 86 11.34 1.97 5.10
N GLU A 87 11.44 3.13 5.74
CA GLU A 87 12.65 3.97 5.71
C GLU A 87 13.87 3.20 6.25
N GLU A 88 13.75 2.57 7.41
CA GLU A 88 14.85 1.79 8.01
C GLU A 88 15.30 0.62 7.10
N LEU A 89 14.35 -0.16 6.58
CA LEU A 89 14.66 -1.27 5.68
C LEU A 89 15.31 -0.77 4.40
N SER A 90 14.88 0.38 3.85
CA SER A 90 15.43 0.90 2.60
C SER A 90 16.93 1.22 2.68
N GLU A 91 17.45 1.51 3.86
CA GLU A 91 18.86 1.81 4.06
C GLU A 91 19.66 0.58 4.52
N LYS A 92 19.07 -0.25 5.39
CA LYS A 92 19.78 -1.33 6.08
C LYS A 92 19.56 -2.71 5.46
N ASP A 93 18.43 -2.92 4.80
CA ASP A 93 17.99 -4.22 4.31
C ASP A 93 17.15 -4.09 3.02
N PRO A 94 17.81 -3.87 1.87
CA PRO A 94 17.12 -3.59 0.62
C PRO A 94 16.23 -4.75 0.13
N GLN A 95 16.62 -5.99 0.39
CA GLN A 95 15.86 -7.19 0.03
C GLN A 95 14.54 -7.24 0.81
N ALA A 96 14.57 -6.99 2.13
CA ALA A 96 13.36 -6.86 2.94
C ALA A 96 12.47 -5.72 2.44
N PHE A 97 13.04 -4.55 2.14
CA PHE A 97 12.29 -3.43 1.57
C PHE A 97 11.55 -3.82 0.28
N ILE A 98 12.19 -4.57 -0.63
CA ILE A 98 11.54 -5.03 -1.86
C ILE A 98 10.38 -5.98 -1.60
N CYS A 99 10.50 -6.85 -0.59
CA CYS A 99 9.38 -7.68 -0.17
C CYS A 99 8.16 -6.84 0.18
N HIS A 100 8.36 -5.81 1.00
CA HIS A 100 7.31 -4.88 1.38
C HIS A 100 6.77 -4.09 0.19
N PHE A 101 7.63 -3.53 -0.67
CA PHE A 101 7.23 -2.84 -1.89
C PHE A 101 6.31 -3.71 -2.75
N TYR A 102 6.73 -4.95 -3.03
CA TYR A 102 5.94 -5.90 -3.81
C TYR A 102 4.59 -6.17 -3.15
N ASN A 103 4.58 -6.55 -1.88
CA ASN A 103 3.36 -6.95 -1.21
C ASN A 103 2.37 -5.78 -1.08
N VAL A 104 2.81 -4.57 -0.75
CA VAL A 104 1.94 -3.40 -0.63
C VAL A 104 1.26 -3.06 -1.96
N TYR A 105 2.03 -2.93 -3.05
CA TYR A 105 1.46 -2.60 -4.36
C TYR A 105 0.56 -3.72 -4.91
N PHE A 106 1.04 -4.96 -4.88
CA PHE A 106 0.30 -6.08 -5.48
C PHE A 106 -0.95 -6.44 -4.68
N ALA A 107 -0.90 -6.41 -3.34
CA ALA A 107 -2.08 -6.63 -2.51
C ALA A 107 -3.17 -5.59 -2.77
N HIS A 108 -2.79 -4.31 -2.94
CA HIS A 108 -3.74 -3.24 -3.27
C HIS A 108 -4.45 -3.49 -4.60
N THR A 109 -3.70 -3.90 -5.62
CA THR A 109 -4.23 -4.14 -6.98
C THR A 109 -5.13 -5.38 -7.08
N ALA A 110 -5.03 -6.29 -6.11
CA ALA A 110 -5.85 -7.49 -5.99
C ALA A 110 -6.95 -7.33 -4.93
N GLY A 111 -6.64 -7.67 -3.67
CA GLY A 111 -7.59 -7.63 -2.55
C GLY A 111 -8.07 -6.21 -2.22
N GLY A 112 -7.18 -5.22 -2.33
CA GLY A 112 -7.51 -3.81 -2.04
C GLY A 112 -8.67 -3.28 -2.88
N ARG A 113 -8.76 -3.65 -4.16
CA ARG A 113 -9.88 -3.28 -5.04
C ARG A 113 -11.22 -3.85 -4.58
N MET A 114 -11.22 -5.11 -4.13
CA MET A 114 -12.43 -5.74 -3.59
C MET A 114 -12.89 -5.02 -2.32
N ILE A 115 -11.95 -4.73 -1.41
CA ILE A 115 -12.21 -4.00 -0.17
C ILE A 115 -12.80 -2.62 -0.48
N GLY A 116 -12.14 -1.85 -1.35
CA GLY A 116 -12.57 -0.51 -1.75
C GLY A 116 -13.99 -0.50 -2.32
N LYS A 117 -14.30 -1.44 -3.21
CA LYS A 117 -15.65 -1.60 -3.77
C LYS A 117 -16.69 -1.85 -2.67
N LYS A 118 -16.40 -2.76 -1.73
CA LYS A 118 -17.33 -3.13 -0.65
C LYS A 118 -17.56 -2.01 0.36
N VAL A 119 -16.51 -1.28 0.72
CA VAL A 119 -16.63 -0.10 1.58
C VAL A 119 -17.45 0.97 0.86
N SER A 120 -17.13 1.27 -0.40
CA SER A 120 -17.85 2.26 -1.19
C SER A 120 -19.35 1.94 -1.35
N GLU A 121 -19.71 0.67 -1.57
CA GLU A 121 -21.10 0.21 -1.60
C GLU A 121 -21.87 0.52 -0.30
N LYS A 122 -21.18 0.51 0.85
CA LYS A 122 -21.79 0.71 2.17
C LYS A 122 -21.84 2.17 2.62
N ILE A 123 -20.77 2.93 2.40
CA ILE A 123 -20.62 4.27 3.00
C ILE A 123 -20.43 5.41 2.01
N LEU A 124 -20.19 5.15 0.71
CA LEU A 124 -19.90 6.19 -0.29
C LEU A 124 -20.88 6.20 -1.48
N ASN A 125 -22.07 5.60 -1.33
CA ASN A 125 -23.06 5.47 -2.41
C ASN A 125 -22.44 4.97 -3.73
N LYS A 126 -21.56 3.96 -3.65
CA LYS A 126 -20.86 3.33 -4.79
C LYS A 126 -19.89 4.25 -5.55
N LYS A 127 -19.47 5.39 -4.99
CA LYS A 127 -18.39 6.23 -5.54
C LYS A 127 -17.10 5.41 -5.63
N GLU A 128 -16.59 5.24 -6.85
CA GLU A 128 -15.25 4.70 -7.05
C GLU A 128 -14.22 5.80 -6.81
N LEU A 129 -13.38 5.63 -5.79
CA LEU A 129 -12.27 6.52 -5.44
C LEU A 129 -11.11 6.38 -6.43
N GLU A 130 -10.32 7.44 -6.59
CA GLU A 130 -9.15 7.48 -7.48
C GLU A 130 -8.07 6.48 -7.05
N PHE A 131 -7.97 6.20 -5.75
CA PHE A 131 -7.07 5.20 -5.18
C PHE A 131 -7.18 3.81 -5.84
N TYR A 132 -8.36 3.47 -6.37
CA TYR A 132 -8.64 2.19 -7.04
C TYR A 132 -8.69 2.28 -8.57
N LYS A 133 -8.23 3.39 -9.16
CA LYS A 133 -8.18 3.61 -10.61
C LYS A 133 -6.74 3.75 -11.08
N TRP A 134 -6.44 3.23 -12.26
CA TRP A 134 -5.12 3.32 -12.87
C TRP A 134 -5.25 3.89 -14.27
N GLU A 135 -4.27 4.69 -14.67
CA GLU A 135 -4.12 5.12 -16.05
C GLU A 135 -3.48 3.98 -16.86
N GLY A 136 -4.16 3.56 -17.92
CA GLY A 136 -3.71 2.46 -18.78
C GLY A 136 -4.13 1.06 -18.31
N ASN A 137 -3.48 0.03 -18.87
CA ASN A 137 -3.82 -1.36 -18.63
C ASN A 137 -3.10 -1.90 -17.37
N LEU A 138 -3.85 -2.11 -16.29
CA LEU A 138 -3.31 -2.58 -15.01
C LEU A 138 -2.53 -3.91 -15.12
N SER A 139 -2.98 -4.86 -15.95
CA SER A 139 -2.26 -6.13 -16.12
C SER A 139 -0.86 -5.92 -16.71
N GLN A 140 -0.76 -5.00 -17.68
CA GLN A 140 0.53 -4.62 -18.27
C GLN A 140 1.42 -3.90 -17.26
N LEU A 141 0.88 -2.97 -16.47
CA LEU A 141 1.63 -2.28 -15.41
C LEU A 141 2.22 -3.29 -14.41
N LEU A 142 1.39 -4.21 -13.92
CA LEU A 142 1.82 -5.27 -12.99
C LEU A 142 2.89 -6.17 -13.61
N GLN A 143 2.74 -6.55 -14.88
CA GLN A 143 3.73 -7.39 -15.54
C GLN A 143 5.08 -6.66 -15.71
N ASN A 144 5.04 -5.37 -16.04
CA ASN A 144 6.26 -4.55 -16.15
C ASN A 144 7.00 -4.48 -14.81
N VAL A 145 6.29 -4.26 -13.70
CA VAL A 145 6.91 -4.26 -12.36
C VAL A 145 7.46 -5.63 -11.99
N ARG A 146 6.75 -6.74 -12.30
CA ARG A 146 7.29 -8.10 -12.09
C ARG A 146 8.58 -8.35 -12.85
N ASN A 147 8.66 -7.88 -14.10
CA ASN A 147 9.87 -8.05 -14.90
C ASN A 147 11.06 -7.32 -14.27
N LYS A 148 10.84 -6.07 -13.80
CA LYS A 148 11.87 -5.30 -13.08
C LYS A 148 12.30 -5.97 -11.77
N LEU A 149 11.35 -6.47 -10.99
CA LEU A 149 11.64 -7.24 -9.76
C LEU A 149 12.50 -8.48 -10.07
N ASN A 150 12.17 -9.22 -11.14
CA ASN A 150 12.95 -10.39 -11.56
C ASN A 150 14.37 -10.02 -12.01
N GLU A 151 14.52 -8.90 -12.70
CA GLU A 151 15.83 -8.38 -13.13
C GLU A 151 16.69 -7.99 -11.93
N VAL A 152 16.14 -7.23 -10.99
CA VAL A 152 16.83 -6.84 -9.74
C VAL A 152 17.22 -8.08 -8.92
N ALA A 153 16.30 -9.03 -8.76
CA ALA A 153 16.55 -10.24 -8.01
C ALA A 153 17.47 -11.23 -8.75
N SER A 154 17.78 -11.02 -10.04
CA SER A 154 18.62 -11.96 -10.80
C SER A 154 20.05 -12.01 -10.27
N SER A 155 20.56 -10.88 -9.75
CA SER A 155 21.90 -10.79 -9.15
C SER A 155 21.95 -11.19 -7.68
N TRP A 156 20.81 -11.44 -7.04
CA TRP A 156 20.75 -11.82 -5.63
C TRP A 156 21.16 -13.27 -5.42
N SER A 157 21.84 -13.52 -4.30
CA SER A 157 22.12 -14.87 -3.80
C SER A 157 20.84 -15.62 -3.45
N ARG A 158 20.95 -16.91 -3.17
CA ARG A 158 19.79 -17.70 -2.74
C ARG A 158 19.30 -17.23 -1.36
N GLU A 159 20.22 -16.95 -0.46
CA GLU A 159 19.96 -16.47 0.90
C GLU A 159 19.27 -15.10 0.89
N GLU A 160 19.69 -14.19 0.01
CA GLU A 160 19.04 -12.88 -0.17
C GLU A 160 17.60 -13.01 -0.68
N LYS A 161 17.34 -13.97 -1.57
CA LYS A 161 15.97 -14.26 -2.05
C LYS A 161 15.11 -14.88 -0.96
N ASP A 162 15.66 -15.85 -0.22
CA ASP A 162 14.95 -16.50 0.87
C ASP A 162 14.63 -15.48 1.98
N HIS A 163 15.58 -14.60 2.33
CA HIS A 163 15.38 -13.49 3.28
C HIS A 163 14.26 -12.54 2.84
N CYS A 164 14.23 -12.14 1.57
CA CYS A 164 13.11 -11.37 1.01
C CYS A 164 11.76 -12.10 1.22
N LEU A 165 11.70 -13.42 1.05
CA LEU A 165 10.45 -14.17 1.21
C LEU A 165 10.01 -14.25 2.68
N GLU A 166 10.94 -14.34 3.63
CA GLU A 166 10.66 -14.40 5.08
C GLU A 166 9.97 -13.13 5.60
N GLU A 167 10.24 -11.97 4.99
CA GLU A 167 9.61 -10.68 5.36
C GLU A 167 8.14 -10.56 4.94
N THR A 168 7.60 -11.53 4.20
CA THR A 168 6.23 -11.50 3.69
C THR A 168 5.19 -11.39 4.81
N GLU A 169 5.31 -12.23 5.85
CA GLU A 169 4.37 -12.23 6.97
C GLU A 169 4.34 -10.88 7.71
N LYS A 170 5.51 -10.27 7.88
CA LYS A 170 5.66 -8.96 8.49
C LYS A 170 4.97 -7.90 7.63
N SER A 171 5.19 -7.90 6.31
CA SER A 171 4.48 -7.00 5.40
C SER A 171 2.95 -7.11 5.52
N PHE A 172 2.43 -8.33 5.65
CA PHE A 172 1.00 -8.55 5.88
C PHE A 172 0.52 -8.05 7.24
N ALA A 173 1.28 -8.26 8.32
CA ALA A 173 0.93 -7.79 9.65
C ALA A 173 0.81 -6.25 9.69
N TYR A 174 1.79 -5.53 9.13
CA TYR A 174 1.76 -4.07 9.06
C TYR A 174 0.61 -3.55 8.19
N SER A 175 0.42 -4.13 6.99
CA SER A 175 -0.69 -3.75 6.10
C SER A 175 -2.06 -4.07 6.70
N GLY A 176 -2.16 -5.19 7.41
CA GLY A 176 -3.34 -5.59 8.17
C GLY A 176 -3.67 -4.62 9.30
N GLY A 177 -2.65 -4.06 9.96
CA GLY A 177 -2.79 -2.98 10.92
C GLY A 177 -3.54 -1.77 10.34
N LEU A 178 -3.18 -1.34 9.13
CA LEU A 178 -3.88 -0.24 8.45
C LEU A 178 -5.33 -0.61 8.12
N LEU A 179 -5.53 -1.81 7.57
CA LEU A 179 -6.85 -2.30 7.16
C LEU A 179 -7.83 -2.40 8.32
N ARG A 180 -7.36 -2.68 9.54
CA ARG A 180 -8.21 -2.77 10.74
C ARG A 180 -8.97 -1.48 11.01
N HIS A 181 -8.42 -0.30 10.67
CA HIS A 181 -9.12 0.98 10.80
C HIS A 181 -10.46 1.02 10.07
N ILE A 182 -10.61 0.28 8.97
CA ILE A 182 -11.86 0.24 8.22
C ILE A 182 -13.00 -0.34 9.08
N PHE A 183 -12.67 -1.22 10.04
CA PHE A 183 -13.64 -2.02 10.78
C PHE A 183 -13.71 -1.67 12.28
N THR A 184 -13.01 -0.62 12.71
CA THR A 184 -12.93 -0.15 14.11
C THR A 184 -13.13 1.36 14.19
#